data_AF-A0A7W1R8I1-F1
#
_entry.id   AF-A0A7W1R8I1-F1
#
_cell.length_a   1.000
_cell.length_b   1.000
_cell.length_c   1.000
_cell.angle_alpha   90.00
_cell.angle_beta   90.00
_cell.angle_gamma   90.00
#
_symmetry.space_group_name_H-M   'P 1'
#
loop_
_entity.id
_entity.type
_entity.pdbx_description
1 polymer ?
#
loop_
_entity_poly.entity_id
_entity_poly.type
_entity_poly.pdbx_seq_one_letter_code
_entity_poly.pdbx_strand_id
1 'polypeptide(L)'
;MISSAEATRQIYWNISHLWVMYVLLLPTAASAGYGIYRHFSRWRRGLPTARFDRPAERGKLLFKHAVAQRRTAQNFYAGLFHRLISYGFVILTIATTVVALDADLGTAIMRGKFYLYFQSFIVDIFGALVMVGVGMAAARRYLKRPQKLVYTDEATLILVVIFLLCLQGFLVEGWRIAATNDSWGAWSPFGNIFARASRELMSVEAMEWAHRGTWWFHLVVSFGFIAWLPYTKMMHIITAPLNIYTANLAPLGASLKNIDFEQTESFGVNSLKGFTWKDLLDFDACTECGRCTAVCPAHTVGKELSPRDIVLQLRDLMHE
;
A
#
# COMPACT_ATOMS: atom_id res chain seq x y z
N MET A 1 8.62 7.93 -39.83
CA MET A 1 8.72 7.84 -38.35
C MET A 1 7.59 8.66 -37.77
N ILE A 2 6.74 8.06 -36.93
CA ILE A 2 5.68 8.80 -36.23
C ILE A 2 6.36 9.76 -35.26
N SER A 3 5.93 11.02 -35.22
CA SER A 3 6.52 12.02 -34.32
C SER A 3 6.24 11.64 -32.86
N SER A 4 7.26 11.68 -32.00
CA SER A 4 7.08 11.47 -30.56
C SER A 4 6.17 12.52 -29.90
N ALA A 5 5.88 13.62 -30.59
CA ALA A 5 4.92 14.64 -30.13
C ALA A 5 3.46 14.16 -30.20
N GLU A 6 3.17 13.17 -31.06
CA GLU A 6 1.82 12.62 -31.28
C GLU A 6 1.56 11.33 -30.50
N ALA A 7 2.54 10.86 -29.73
CA ALA A 7 2.46 9.59 -29.02
C ALA A 7 1.31 9.58 -28.00
N THR A 8 0.39 8.61 -28.12
CA THR A 8 -0.75 8.45 -27.21
C THR A 8 -1.38 7.06 -27.38
N ARG A 9 -2.37 6.74 -26.54
CA ARG A 9 -3.24 5.56 -26.69
C ARG A 9 -4.70 5.91 -26.38
N GLN A 10 -5.62 5.12 -26.90
CA GLN A 10 -7.02 5.17 -26.44
C GLN A 10 -7.12 4.57 -25.03
N ILE A 11 -7.67 5.33 -24.07
CA ILE A 11 -7.70 4.97 -22.65
C ILE A 11 -8.60 3.74 -22.37
N TYR A 12 -9.77 3.69 -23.00
CA TYR A 12 -10.78 2.63 -22.86
C TYR A 12 -10.96 1.81 -24.15
N TRP A 13 -9.87 1.57 -24.88
CA TRP A 13 -9.92 0.72 -26.07
C TRP A 13 -10.61 -0.60 -25.75
N ASN A 14 -11.56 -1.02 -26.59
CA ASN A 14 -12.28 -2.29 -26.47
C ASN A 14 -13.10 -2.48 -25.17
N ILE A 15 -13.42 -1.39 -24.46
CA ILE A 15 -14.29 -1.38 -23.27
C ILE A 15 -15.53 -0.52 -23.54
N SER A 16 -16.71 -1.06 -23.22
CA SER A 16 -18.02 -0.39 -23.28
C SER A 16 -18.66 -0.30 -21.90
N HIS A 17 -19.79 0.39 -21.78
CA HIS A 17 -20.57 0.51 -20.53
C HIS A 17 -19.78 1.06 -19.33
N LEU A 18 -18.93 2.05 -19.57
CA LEU A 18 -18.08 2.66 -18.54
C LEU A 18 -18.85 3.21 -17.33
N TRP A 19 -20.14 3.56 -17.50
CA TRP A 19 -21.00 3.98 -16.39
C TRP A 19 -21.06 2.97 -15.24
N VAL A 20 -20.91 1.67 -15.52
CA VAL A 20 -20.87 0.60 -14.50
C VAL A 20 -19.69 0.78 -13.55
N MET A 21 -18.53 1.24 -14.05
CA MET A 21 -17.38 1.56 -13.21
C MET A 21 -17.74 2.59 -12.14
N TYR A 22 -18.39 3.69 -12.51
CA TYR A 22 -18.74 4.74 -11.54
C TYR A 22 -19.81 4.28 -10.56
N VAL A 23 -20.75 3.43 -10.99
CA VAL A 23 -21.73 2.80 -10.09
C VAL A 23 -21.03 1.91 -9.05
N LEU A 24 -20.01 1.13 -9.45
CA LEU A 24 -19.22 0.30 -8.54
C LEU A 24 -18.26 1.12 -7.65
N LEU A 25 -17.85 2.30 -8.12
CA LEU A 25 -16.97 3.20 -7.37
C LEU A 25 -17.65 3.74 -6.11
N LEU A 26 -18.96 4.04 -6.18
CA LEU A 26 -19.71 4.58 -5.04
C LEU A 26 -19.70 3.68 -3.80
N PRO A 27 -20.12 2.39 -3.83
CA PRO A 27 -20.04 1.51 -2.68
C PRO A 27 -18.59 1.23 -2.27
N THR A 28 -17.66 1.21 -3.22
CA THR A 28 -16.22 1.07 -2.94
C THR A 28 -15.71 2.21 -2.08
N ALA A 29 -15.97 3.45 -2.48
CA ALA A 29 -15.59 4.66 -1.76
C ALA A 29 -16.31 4.76 -0.41
N ALA A 30 -17.58 4.40 -0.34
CA ALA A 30 -18.35 4.37 0.91
C ALA A 30 -17.77 3.37 1.92
N SER A 31 -17.47 2.14 1.47
CA SER A 31 -16.86 1.11 2.31
C SER A 31 -15.46 1.53 2.79
N ALA A 32 -14.62 2.03 1.88
CA ALA A 32 -13.29 2.49 2.23
C ALA A 32 -13.33 3.67 3.21
N GLY A 33 -14.18 4.67 2.93
CA GLY A 33 -14.38 5.84 3.77
C GLY A 33 -14.91 5.48 5.16
N TYR A 34 -15.89 4.57 5.25
CA TYR A 34 -16.40 4.08 6.52
C TYR A 34 -15.33 3.32 7.32
N GLY A 35 -14.54 2.46 6.65
CA GLY A 35 -13.44 1.74 7.28
C GLY A 35 -12.44 2.68 7.94
N ILE A 36 -11.98 3.69 7.19
CA ILE A 36 -11.10 4.75 7.69
C ILE A 36 -11.76 5.50 8.84
N TYR A 37 -13.02 5.93 8.69
CA TYR A 37 -13.77 6.65 9.72
C TYR A 37 -13.81 5.89 11.05
N ARG A 38 -14.00 4.57 11.05
CA ARG A 38 -14.04 3.77 12.29
C ARG A 38 -12.72 3.85 13.06
N HIS A 39 -11.57 3.82 12.37
CA HIS A 39 -10.27 3.99 13.02
C HIS A 39 -10.16 5.36 13.70
N PHE A 40 -10.42 6.45 12.96
CA PHE A 40 -10.41 7.80 13.53
C PHE A 40 -11.43 7.98 14.66
N SER A 41 -12.60 7.35 14.57
CA SER A 41 -13.62 7.38 15.61
C SER A 41 -13.15 6.73 16.90
N ARG A 42 -12.41 5.60 16.82
CA ARG A 42 -11.80 4.95 18.00
C ARG A 42 -10.72 5.82 18.62
N TRP A 43 -9.81 6.38 17.82
CA TRP A 43 -8.73 7.21 18.34
C TRP A 43 -9.25 8.45 19.09
N ARG A 44 -10.34 9.06 18.59
CA ARG A 44 -10.98 10.23 19.23
C ARG A 44 -11.55 9.96 20.63
N ARG A 45 -11.68 8.70 21.05
CA ARG A 45 -12.12 8.33 22.41
C ARG A 45 -11.01 8.47 23.45
N GLY A 46 -9.75 8.54 23.00
CA GLY A 46 -8.61 8.70 23.88
C GLY A 46 -8.49 10.11 24.45
N LEU A 47 -7.76 10.23 25.54
CA LEU A 47 -7.46 11.51 26.19
C LEU A 47 -6.73 12.48 25.23
N PRO A 48 -6.95 13.80 25.39
CA PRO A 48 -6.31 14.79 24.54
C PRO A 48 -4.79 14.81 24.76
N THR A 49 -4.04 14.94 23.67
CA THR A 49 -2.59 15.18 23.70
C THR A 49 -2.16 15.97 22.47
N ALA A 50 -1.21 16.89 22.62
CA ALA A 50 -0.73 17.73 21.53
C ALA A 50 0.35 16.99 20.71
N ARG A 51 0.07 16.73 19.41
CA ARG A 51 1.02 16.07 18.49
C ARG A 51 1.07 16.70 17.09
N PHE A 52 0.58 17.92 16.95
CA PHE A 52 0.59 18.69 15.70
C PHE A 52 1.43 19.98 15.81
N ASP A 53 2.10 20.20 16.94
CA ASP A 53 3.10 21.26 17.13
C ASP A 53 4.31 21.07 16.21
N ARG A 54 5.08 22.13 15.92
CA ARG A 54 6.35 22.03 15.16
C ARG A 54 6.24 21.26 13.82
N PRO A 55 5.37 21.70 12.89
CA PRO A 55 5.10 20.96 11.65
C PRO A 55 6.35 20.73 10.78
N ALA A 56 7.33 21.64 10.79
CA ALA A 56 8.57 21.48 10.03
C ALA A 56 9.41 20.28 10.51
N GLU A 57 9.58 20.11 11.83
CA GLU A 57 10.30 18.98 12.42
C GLU A 57 9.60 17.65 12.12
N ARG A 58 8.26 17.64 12.22
CA ARG A 58 7.43 16.47 11.92
C ARG A 58 7.44 16.10 10.44
N GLY A 59 7.40 17.09 9.55
CA GLY A 59 7.56 16.92 8.11
C GLY A 59 8.92 16.30 7.75
N LYS A 60 9.99 16.73 8.42
CA LYS A 60 11.32 16.12 8.27
C LYS A 60 11.33 14.65 8.72
N LEU A 61 10.65 14.31 9.82
CA LEU A 61 10.50 12.91 10.24
C LEU A 61 9.71 12.08 9.22
N LEU A 62 8.61 12.63 8.70
CA LEU A 62 7.78 11.98 7.69
C LEU A 62 8.60 11.69 6.43
N PHE A 63 9.31 12.68 5.90
CA PHE A 63 10.20 12.46 4.74
C PHE A 63 11.27 11.41 5.04
N LYS A 64 11.95 11.51 6.19
CA LYS A 64 13.04 10.60 6.57
C LYS A 64 12.57 9.15 6.74
N HIS A 65 11.36 8.94 7.27
CA HIS A 65 10.93 7.62 7.74
C HIS A 65 9.77 7.01 6.94
N ALA A 66 8.89 7.80 6.33
CA ALA A 66 7.83 7.30 5.44
C ALA A 66 8.28 7.32 3.97
N VAL A 67 8.85 8.42 3.49
CA VAL A 67 9.29 8.53 2.08
C VAL A 67 10.63 7.81 1.86
N ALA A 68 11.68 8.18 2.60
CA ALA A 68 13.01 7.57 2.48
C ALA A 68 13.11 6.20 3.20
N GLN A 69 12.06 5.79 3.92
CA GLN A 69 11.93 4.47 4.57
C GLN A 69 13.12 4.06 5.46
N ARG A 70 13.84 5.01 6.09
CA ARG A 70 15.08 4.71 6.84
C ARG A 70 14.91 3.69 7.97
N ARG A 71 13.73 3.62 8.59
CA ARG A 71 13.45 2.64 9.67
C ARG A 71 13.37 1.22 9.11
N THR A 72 12.68 1.02 8.00
CA THR A 72 12.52 -0.30 7.35
C THR A 72 13.83 -0.74 6.70
N ALA A 73 14.62 0.21 6.18
CA ALA A 73 15.93 -0.02 5.58
C ALA A 73 17.00 -0.57 6.55
N GLN A 74 16.76 -0.54 7.87
CA GLN A 74 17.64 -1.17 8.86
C GLN A 74 17.79 -2.68 8.65
N ASN A 75 16.79 -3.34 8.05
CA ASN A 75 16.94 -4.68 7.51
C ASN A 75 16.96 -4.57 5.99
N PHE A 76 18.12 -4.81 5.37
CA PHE A 76 18.29 -4.60 3.93
C PHE A 76 17.24 -5.32 3.09
N TYR A 77 17.05 -6.63 3.33
CA TYR A 77 16.09 -7.45 2.58
C TYR A 77 14.66 -6.90 2.72
N ALA A 78 14.23 -6.59 3.96
CA ALA A 78 12.90 -6.05 4.22
C ALA A 78 12.68 -4.66 3.64
N GLY A 79 13.67 -3.78 3.79
CA GLY A 79 13.64 -2.45 3.22
C GLY A 79 13.73 -2.43 1.69
N LEU A 80 14.37 -3.42 1.07
CA LEU A 80 14.42 -3.53 -0.38
C LEU A 80 13.04 -3.90 -0.94
N PHE A 81 12.47 -5.04 -0.55
CA PHE A 81 11.17 -5.45 -1.10
C PHE A 81 10.07 -4.43 -0.77
N HIS A 82 10.10 -3.82 0.43
CA HIS A 82 9.10 -2.83 0.81
C HIS A 82 9.20 -1.56 -0.04
N ARG A 83 10.40 -1.10 -0.41
CA ARG A 83 10.57 0.03 -1.34
C ARG A 83 10.07 -0.31 -2.74
N LEU A 84 10.38 -1.50 -3.24
CA LEU A 84 9.89 -1.96 -4.54
C LEU A 84 8.36 -1.94 -4.61
N ILE A 85 7.70 -2.54 -3.61
CA ILE A 85 6.23 -2.56 -3.54
C ILE A 85 5.67 -1.14 -3.33
N SER A 86 6.17 -0.41 -2.34
CA SER A 86 5.60 0.88 -1.93
C SER A 86 5.76 1.96 -3.00
N TYR A 87 6.96 2.13 -3.57
CA TYR A 87 7.14 3.12 -4.63
C TYR A 87 6.43 2.71 -5.92
N GLY A 88 6.41 1.41 -6.22
CA GLY A 88 5.58 0.87 -7.30
C GLY A 88 4.12 1.24 -7.14
N PHE A 89 3.52 0.92 -5.99
CA PHE A 89 2.12 1.22 -5.70
C PHE A 89 1.79 2.72 -5.82
N VAL A 90 2.68 3.60 -5.34
CA VAL A 90 2.53 5.06 -5.48
C VAL A 90 2.54 5.48 -6.94
N ILE A 91 3.54 5.03 -7.73
CA ILE A 91 3.65 5.37 -9.16
C ILE A 91 2.46 4.83 -9.96
N LEU A 92 2.06 3.58 -9.73
CA LEU A 92 0.90 2.95 -10.37
C LEU A 92 -0.40 3.71 -10.03
N THR A 93 -0.55 4.15 -8.79
CA THR A 93 -1.72 4.95 -8.36
C THR A 93 -1.74 6.30 -9.06
N ILE A 94 -0.61 7.02 -9.10
CA ILE A 94 -0.49 8.29 -9.82
C ILE A 94 -0.86 8.11 -11.29
N ALA A 95 -0.36 7.06 -11.94
CA ALA A 95 -0.67 6.76 -13.33
C ALA A 95 -2.16 6.51 -13.57
N THR A 96 -2.81 5.73 -12.71
CA THR A 96 -4.25 5.50 -12.80
C THR A 96 -5.04 6.79 -12.55
N THR A 97 -4.61 7.65 -11.63
CA THR A 97 -5.22 8.97 -11.42
C THR A 97 -5.06 9.87 -12.64
N VAL A 98 -3.89 9.89 -13.28
CA VAL A 98 -3.67 10.66 -14.51
C VAL A 98 -4.57 10.15 -15.64
N VAL A 99 -4.70 8.83 -15.80
CA VAL A 99 -5.62 8.22 -16.76
C VAL A 99 -7.07 8.65 -16.50
N ALA A 100 -7.52 8.63 -15.25
CA ALA A 100 -8.87 9.07 -14.90
C ALA A 100 -9.08 10.57 -15.20
N LEU A 101 -8.13 11.44 -14.80
CA LEU A 101 -8.22 12.88 -15.09
C LEU A 101 -8.23 13.17 -16.60
N ASP A 102 -7.44 12.45 -17.40
CA ASP A 102 -7.43 12.62 -18.85
C ASP A 102 -8.74 12.16 -19.49
N ALA A 103 -9.27 11.01 -19.05
CA ALA A 103 -10.51 10.45 -19.59
C ALA A 103 -11.77 11.22 -19.17
N ASP A 104 -11.83 11.66 -17.92
CA ASP A 104 -13.04 12.26 -17.33
C ASP A 104 -13.09 13.78 -17.50
N LEU A 105 -11.93 14.44 -17.51
CA LEU A 105 -11.83 15.90 -17.59
C LEU A 105 -11.19 16.40 -18.89
N GLY A 106 -10.70 15.51 -19.76
CA GLY A 106 -10.12 15.89 -21.05
C GLY A 106 -8.79 16.66 -20.95
N THR A 107 -8.00 16.42 -19.90
CA THR A 107 -6.78 17.21 -19.60
C THR A 107 -5.67 17.12 -20.64
N ALA A 108 -5.72 16.15 -21.56
CA ALA A 108 -4.74 15.91 -22.62
C ALA A 108 -3.29 15.67 -22.13
N ILE A 109 -3.12 15.24 -20.87
CA ILE A 109 -1.86 14.86 -20.25
C ILE A 109 -1.28 13.58 -20.88
N MET A 110 -2.15 12.67 -21.34
CA MET A 110 -1.77 11.34 -21.87
C MET A 110 -1.22 11.38 -23.30
N ARG A 111 -0.36 12.36 -23.61
CA ARG A 111 0.20 12.60 -24.95
C ARG A 111 1.71 12.88 -24.91
N GLY A 112 2.35 12.68 -26.07
CA GLY A 112 3.73 13.01 -26.33
C GLY A 112 4.74 12.36 -25.39
N LYS A 113 5.74 13.14 -24.97
CA LYS A 113 6.82 12.67 -24.07
C LYS A 113 6.29 12.18 -22.72
N PHE A 114 5.27 12.82 -22.17
CA PHE A 114 4.72 12.39 -20.88
C PHE A 114 4.15 10.96 -20.98
N TYR A 115 3.36 10.69 -22.02
CA TYR A 115 2.85 9.36 -22.29
C TYR A 115 3.99 8.33 -22.43
N LEU A 116 5.01 8.62 -23.24
CA LEU A 116 6.11 7.68 -23.49
C LEU A 116 6.97 7.39 -22.24
N TYR A 117 7.47 8.44 -21.58
CA TYR A 117 8.42 8.28 -20.48
C TYR A 117 7.72 7.90 -19.17
N PHE A 118 6.64 8.59 -18.80
CA PHE A 118 5.95 8.33 -17.55
C PHE A 118 4.98 7.17 -17.69
N GLN A 119 3.96 7.32 -18.54
CA GLN A 119 2.83 6.39 -18.57
C GLN A 119 3.18 5.02 -19.15
N SER A 120 4.02 4.95 -20.18
CA SER A 120 4.47 3.69 -20.77
C SER A 120 5.68 3.17 -20.01
N PHE A 121 6.83 3.84 -20.09
CA PHE A 121 8.08 3.27 -19.57
C PHE A 121 8.14 3.19 -18.04
N ILE A 122 7.98 4.31 -17.32
CA ILE A 122 8.12 4.30 -15.85
C ILE A 122 7.08 3.39 -15.20
N VAL A 123 5.81 3.48 -15.60
CA VAL A 123 4.75 2.65 -15.00
C VAL A 123 4.97 1.16 -15.26
N ASP A 124 5.37 0.77 -16.48
CA ASP A 124 5.67 -0.62 -16.84
C ASP A 124 6.84 -1.19 -16.02
N ILE A 125 7.94 -0.42 -15.90
CA ILE A 125 9.08 -0.80 -15.05
C ILE A 125 8.67 -0.93 -13.58
N PHE A 126 7.93 0.04 -13.03
CA PHE A 126 7.52 0.00 -11.63
C PHE A 126 6.52 -1.13 -11.35
N GLY A 127 5.65 -1.48 -12.30
CA GLY A 127 4.81 -2.68 -12.22
C GLY A 127 5.66 -3.95 -12.05
N ALA A 128 6.76 -4.08 -12.79
CA ALA A 128 7.64 -5.23 -12.70
C ALA A 128 8.43 -5.25 -11.39
N LEU A 129 8.85 -4.08 -10.90
CA LEU A 129 9.46 -3.94 -9.58
C LEU A 129 8.51 -4.37 -8.46
N VAL A 130 7.20 -4.06 -8.55
CA VAL A 130 6.21 -4.59 -7.59
C VAL A 130 6.18 -6.11 -7.63
N MET A 131 6.17 -6.73 -8.81
CA MET A 131 6.17 -8.20 -8.95
C MET A 131 7.40 -8.83 -8.28
N VAL A 132 8.58 -8.26 -8.49
CA VAL A 132 9.81 -8.67 -7.80
C VAL A 132 9.70 -8.50 -6.29
N GLY A 133 9.21 -7.34 -5.83
CA GLY A 133 9.02 -7.05 -4.42
C GLY A 133 8.05 -8.02 -3.73
N VAL A 134 6.92 -8.34 -4.38
CA VAL A 134 5.96 -9.33 -3.89
C VAL A 134 6.60 -10.72 -3.83
N GLY A 135 7.34 -11.13 -4.86
CA GLY A 135 8.09 -12.39 -4.86
C GLY A 135 9.10 -12.48 -3.71
N MET A 136 9.84 -11.40 -3.45
CA MET A 136 10.76 -11.32 -2.31
C MET A 136 10.03 -11.39 -0.96
N ALA A 137 8.90 -10.69 -0.82
CA ALA A 137 8.09 -10.72 0.39
C ALA A 137 7.51 -12.12 0.66
N ALA A 138 7.01 -12.79 -0.39
CA ALA A 138 6.53 -14.16 -0.35
C ALA A 138 7.65 -15.15 0.01
N ALA A 139 8.83 -15.05 -0.62
CA ALA A 139 9.98 -15.89 -0.30
C ALA A 139 10.40 -15.76 1.18
N ARG A 140 10.38 -14.53 1.72
CA ARG A 140 10.63 -14.32 3.16
C ARG A 140 9.56 -14.96 4.03
N ARG A 141 8.29 -14.88 3.62
CA ARG A 141 7.16 -15.40 4.40
C ARG A 141 7.10 -16.93 4.38
N TYR A 142 7.28 -17.58 3.22
CA TYR A 142 7.07 -19.02 3.08
C TYR A 142 8.36 -19.86 3.10
N LEU A 143 9.48 -19.33 2.60
CA LEU A 143 10.74 -20.08 2.55
C LEU A 143 11.60 -19.83 3.79
N LYS A 144 11.82 -18.56 4.17
CA LYS A 144 12.68 -18.22 5.33
C LYS A 144 11.99 -18.31 6.68
N ARG A 145 10.66 -18.18 6.70
CA ARG A 145 9.77 -18.22 7.88
C ARG A 145 10.38 -17.67 9.20
N PRO A 146 10.79 -16.39 9.30
CA PRO A 146 11.37 -15.85 10.54
C PRO A 146 10.40 -15.92 11.73
N GLN A 147 10.81 -16.54 12.84
CA GLN A 147 9.97 -16.76 14.04
C GLN A 147 9.33 -15.49 14.63
N LYS A 148 9.97 -14.33 14.46
CA LYS A 148 9.46 -13.05 14.96
C LYS A 148 8.27 -12.48 14.16
N LEU A 149 7.82 -13.12 13.09
CA LEU A 149 6.71 -12.64 12.28
C LEU A 149 5.40 -13.28 12.72
N VAL A 150 4.31 -12.54 12.53
CA VAL A 150 2.96 -13.07 12.62
C VAL A 150 2.53 -13.58 11.24
N TYR A 151 1.93 -14.77 11.23
CA TYR A 151 1.46 -15.46 10.02
C TYR A 151 -0.06 -15.49 10.04
N THR A 152 -0.68 -14.81 9.09
CA THR A 152 -2.13 -14.77 8.89
C THR A 152 -2.45 -14.98 7.42
N ASP A 153 -3.61 -15.58 7.16
CA ASP A 153 -4.11 -15.77 5.79
C ASP A 153 -4.37 -14.44 5.10
N GLU A 154 -4.77 -13.42 5.86
CA GLU A 154 -4.89 -12.05 5.36
C GLU A 154 -3.60 -11.55 4.70
N ALA A 155 -2.43 -11.77 5.33
CA ALA A 155 -1.16 -11.33 4.77
C ALA A 155 -0.78 -12.09 3.49
N THR A 156 -1.18 -13.36 3.39
CA THR A 156 -1.05 -14.17 2.18
C THR A 156 -1.94 -13.59 1.07
N LEU A 157 -3.21 -13.35 1.39
CA LEU A 157 -4.20 -12.84 0.44
C LEU A 157 -3.81 -11.47 -0.11
N ILE A 158 -3.29 -10.56 0.73
CA ILE A 158 -2.76 -9.27 0.29
C ILE A 158 -1.66 -9.44 -0.77
N LEU A 159 -0.69 -10.35 -0.54
CA LEU A 159 0.38 -10.59 -1.51
C LEU A 159 -0.16 -11.17 -2.82
N VAL A 160 -1.11 -12.10 -2.75
CA VAL A 160 -1.76 -12.68 -3.94
C VAL A 160 -2.53 -11.62 -4.72
N VAL A 161 -3.31 -10.77 -4.04
CA VAL A 161 -4.08 -9.69 -4.69
C VAL A 161 -3.14 -8.69 -5.35
N ILE A 162 -2.07 -8.23 -4.69
CA ILE A 162 -1.12 -7.29 -5.31
C ILE A 162 -0.43 -7.92 -6.53
N PHE A 163 -0.01 -9.20 -6.44
CA PHE A 163 0.54 -9.92 -7.58
C PHE A 163 -0.45 -9.99 -8.74
N LEU A 164 -1.70 -10.36 -8.44
CA LEU A 164 -2.77 -10.48 -9.42
C LEU A 164 -3.04 -9.14 -10.09
N LEU A 165 -3.10 -8.04 -9.32
CA LEU A 165 -3.31 -6.67 -9.81
C LEU A 165 -2.25 -6.23 -10.83
N CYS A 166 -0.98 -6.55 -10.57
CA CYS A 166 0.11 -6.22 -11.49
C CYS A 166 0.11 -7.15 -12.72
N LEU A 167 -0.08 -8.46 -12.53
CA LEU A 167 -0.11 -9.42 -13.63
C LEU A 167 -1.22 -9.10 -14.64
N GLN A 168 -2.43 -8.88 -14.15
CA GLN A 168 -3.56 -8.53 -15.02
C GLN A 168 -3.34 -7.17 -15.71
N GLY A 169 -2.63 -6.22 -15.08
CA GLY A 169 -2.25 -4.94 -15.71
C GLY A 169 -1.36 -5.14 -16.93
N PHE A 170 -0.34 -5.99 -16.81
CA PHE A 170 0.51 -6.34 -17.95
C PHE A 170 -0.22 -7.11 -19.05
N LEU A 171 -1.15 -7.99 -18.69
CA LEU A 171 -1.97 -8.71 -19.67
C LEU A 171 -2.87 -7.76 -20.46
N VAL A 172 -3.59 -6.86 -19.76
CA VAL A 172 -4.42 -5.82 -20.38
C VAL A 172 -3.59 -4.92 -21.30
N GLU A 173 -2.43 -4.44 -20.84
CA GLU A 173 -1.55 -3.63 -21.68
C GLU A 173 -1.01 -4.40 -22.88
N GLY A 174 -0.54 -5.63 -22.68
CA GLY A 174 0.06 -6.47 -23.71
C GLY A 174 -0.92 -6.84 -24.81
N TRP A 175 -2.14 -7.25 -24.48
CA TRP A 175 -3.17 -7.55 -25.48
C TRP A 175 -3.62 -6.32 -26.26
N ARG A 176 -3.71 -5.15 -25.60
CA ARG A 176 -3.96 -3.89 -26.30
C ARG A 176 -2.83 -3.60 -27.31
N ILE A 177 -1.57 -3.66 -26.88
CA ILE A 177 -0.40 -3.44 -27.76
C ILE A 177 -0.41 -4.41 -28.95
N ALA A 178 -0.71 -5.68 -28.70
CA ALA A 178 -0.73 -6.72 -29.73
C ALA A 178 -1.86 -6.51 -30.74
N ALA A 179 -3.10 -6.37 -30.27
CA ALA A 179 -4.29 -6.27 -31.09
C ALA A 179 -4.34 -4.96 -31.90
N THR A 180 -3.88 -3.84 -31.35
CA THR A 180 -3.88 -2.55 -32.07
C THR A 180 -2.62 -2.32 -32.91
N ASN A 181 -1.67 -3.27 -32.91
CA ASN A 181 -0.33 -3.09 -33.47
C ASN A 181 0.31 -1.75 -33.06
N ASP A 182 0.29 -1.45 -31.75
CA ASP A 182 0.70 -0.15 -31.22
C ASP A 182 2.16 0.17 -31.56
N SER A 183 2.37 1.25 -32.31
CA SER A 183 3.69 1.75 -32.70
C SER A 183 4.59 2.11 -31.52
N TRP A 184 4.01 2.39 -30.36
CA TRP A 184 4.73 2.77 -29.14
C TRP A 184 4.91 1.60 -28.18
N GLY A 185 4.45 0.39 -28.52
CA GLY A 185 4.48 -0.77 -27.62
C GLY A 185 5.87 -1.10 -27.05
N ALA A 186 6.95 -0.77 -27.77
CA ALA A 186 8.32 -0.95 -27.28
C ALA A 186 8.69 -0.10 -26.05
N TRP A 187 7.95 0.98 -25.75
CA TRP A 187 8.14 1.80 -24.55
C TRP A 187 7.62 1.14 -23.28
N SER A 188 6.80 0.09 -23.38
CA SER A 188 6.35 -0.73 -22.26
C SER A 188 7.01 -2.11 -22.35
N PRO A 189 8.30 -2.28 -21.99
CA PRO A 189 9.05 -3.51 -22.25
C PRO A 189 8.41 -4.78 -21.67
N PHE A 190 7.82 -4.73 -20.48
CA PHE A 190 7.18 -5.89 -19.86
C PHE A 190 5.81 -6.18 -20.47
N GLY A 191 4.96 -5.17 -20.69
CA GLY A 191 3.73 -5.31 -21.47
C GLY A 191 3.99 -5.85 -22.89
N ASN A 192 5.09 -5.44 -23.51
CA ASN A 192 5.48 -5.90 -24.85
C ASN A 192 5.93 -7.37 -24.88
N ILE A 193 6.44 -7.92 -23.77
CA ILE A 193 6.69 -9.36 -23.66
C ILE A 193 5.37 -10.13 -23.80
N PHE A 194 4.33 -9.72 -23.07
CA PHE A 194 2.99 -10.31 -23.19
C PHE A 194 2.37 -10.08 -24.57
N ALA A 195 2.58 -8.91 -25.17
CA ALA A 195 2.12 -8.63 -26.52
C ALA A 195 2.74 -9.59 -27.54
N ARG A 196 4.07 -9.74 -27.54
CA ARG A 196 4.78 -10.64 -28.46
C ARG A 196 4.40 -12.09 -28.26
N ALA A 197 4.33 -12.55 -27.00
CA ALA A 197 3.92 -13.91 -26.69
C ALA A 197 2.49 -14.19 -27.19
N SER A 198 1.58 -13.23 -27.04
CA SER A 198 0.17 -13.41 -27.43
C SER A 198 -0.03 -13.41 -28.95
N ARG A 199 0.77 -12.66 -29.72
CA ARG A 199 0.67 -12.65 -31.20
C ARG A 199 0.91 -14.03 -31.84
N GLU A 200 1.74 -14.86 -31.22
CA GLU A 200 2.03 -16.21 -31.70
C GLU A 200 0.98 -17.24 -31.23
N LEU A 201 0.24 -16.93 -30.16
CA LEU A 201 -0.62 -17.90 -29.46
C LEU A 201 -2.12 -17.64 -29.64
N MET A 202 -2.51 -16.43 -30.01
CA MET A 202 -3.90 -15.98 -29.99
C MET A 202 -4.25 -15.18 -31.26
N SER A 203 -5.47 -15.35 -31.76
CA SER A 203 -6.03 -14.43 -32.76
C SER A 203 -6.29 -13.05 -32.15
N VAL A 204 -6.41 -12.02 -33.00
CA VAL A 204 -6.80 -10.67 -32.56
C VAL A 204 -8.14 -10.69 -31.81
N GLU A 205 -9.12 -11.42 -32.33
CA GLU A 205 -10.43 -11.58 -31.68
C GLU A 205 -10.31 -12.22 -30.29
N ALA A 206 -9.48 -13.26 -30.13
CA ALA A 206 -9.26 -13.88 -28.82
C ALA A 206 -8.58 -12.90 -27.85
N MET A 207 -7.63 -12.09 -28.31
CA MET A 207 -6.99 -11.04 -27.51
C MET A 207 -7.98 -9.95 -27.09
N GLU A 208 -8.90 -9.57 -27.96
CA GLU A 208 -9.95 -8.59 -27.63
C GLU A 208 -10.90 -9.11 -26.55
N TRP A 209 -11.33 -10.37 -26.64
CA TRP A 209 -12.17 -11.00 -25.60
C TRP A 209 -11.43 -11.11 -24.26
N ALA A 210 -10.18 -11.59 -24.29
CA ALA A 210 -9.35 -11.71 -23.10
C ALA A 210 -9.10 -10.34 -22.45
N HIS A 211 -8.75 -9.33 -23.24
CA HIS A 211 -8.60 -7.95 -22.79
C HIS A 211 -9.85 -7.44 -22.08
N ARG A 212 -11.04 -7.58 -22.69
CA ARG A 212 -12.29 -7.08 -22.11
C ARG A 212 -12.62 -7.79 -20.80
N GLY A 213 -12.50 -9.11 -20.75
CA GLY A 213 -12.75 -9.90 -19.54
C GLY A 213 -11.78 -9.54 -18.41
N THR A 214 -10.48 -9.51 -18.70
CA THR A 214 -9.45 -9.19 -17.71
C THR A 214 -9.50 -7.73 -17.27
N TRP A 215 -9.91 -6.79 -18.12
CA TRP A 215 -10.09 -5.39 -17.72
C TRP A 215 -11.20 -5.24 -16.67
N TRP A 216 -12.36 -5.87 -16.87
CA TRP A 216 -13.44 -5.84 -15.88
C TRP A 216 -13.08 -6.59 -14.61
N PHE A 217 -12.41 -7.74 -14.75
CA PHE A 217 -11.86 -8.46 -13.61
C PHE A 217 -10.85 -7.59 -12.84
N HIS A 218 -9.98 -6.86 -13.55
CA HIS A 218 -9.04 -5.93 -12.95
C HIS A 218 -9.75 -4.88 -12.11
N LEU A 219 -10.78 -4.26 -12.68
CA LEU A 219 -11.58 -3.25 -12.00
C LEU A 219 -12.20 -3.81 -10.72
N VAL A 220 -12.82 -5.00 -10.78
CA VAL A 220 -13.46 -5.63 -9.61
C VAL A 220 -12.44 -5.96 -8.52
N VAL A 221 -11.29 -6.54 -8.88
CA VAL A 221 -10.22 -6.84 -7.91
C VAL A 221 -9.65 -5.56 -7.30
N SER A 222 -9.43 -4.51 -8.11
CA SER A 222 -8.93 -3.21 -7.65
C SER A 222 -9.91 -2.53 -6.69
N PHE A 223 -11.20 -2.48 -7.05
CA PHE A 223 -12.22 -1.86 -6.22
C PHE A 223 -12.48 -2.67 -4.94
N GLY A 224 -12.52 -4.00 -5.04
CA GLY A 224 -12.56 -4.88 -3.88
C GLY A 224 -11.38 -4.65 -2.94
N PHE A 225 -10.16 -4.53 -3.48
CA PHE A 225 -8.97 -4.25 -2.70
C PHE A 225 -9.06 -2.88 -1.99
N ILE A 226 -9.50 -1.82 -2.68
CA ILE A 226 -9.67 -0.48 -2.09
C ILE A 226 -10.73 -0.50 -0.97
N ALA A 227 -11.87 -1.15 -1.21
CA ALA A 227 -12.94 -1.28 -0.23
C ALA A 227 -12.48 -2.07 1.01
N TRP A 228 -11.64 -3.10 0.82
CA TRP A 228 -11.14 -3.97 1.87
C TRP A 228 -9.95 -3.39 2.64
N LEU A 229 -9.16 -2.53 1.99
CA LEU A 229 -7.91 -1.95 2.52
C LEU A 229 -7.99 -1.48 3.99
N PRO A 230 -8.96 -0.64 4.41
CA PRO A 230 -8.99 -0.10 5.77
C PRO A 230 -9.49 -1.11 6.82
N TYR A 231 -9.79 -2.34 6.42
CA TYR A 231 -10.19 -3.43 7.31
C TYR A 231 -9.07 -4.45 7.52
N THR A 232 -7.85 -4.16 7.02
CA THR A 232 -6.73 -5.11 6.98
C THR A 232 -5.43 -4.48 7.46
N LYS A 233 -4.36 -5.27 7.51
CA LYS A 233 -2.98 -4.80 7.65
C LYS A 233 -2.56 -3.72 6.64
N MET A 234 -3.25 -3.54 5.52
CA MET A 234 -2.94 -2.47 4.56
C MET A 234 -3.28 -1.07 5.07
N MET A 235 -4.08 -0.93 6.13
CA MET A 235 -4.32 0.36 6.78
C MET A 235 -3.02 1.05 7.25
N HIS A 236 -1.91 0.30 7.35
CA HIS A 236 -0.57 0.85 7.63
C HIS A 236 -0.12 1.93 6.63
N ILE A 237 -0.63 1.95 5.39
CA ILE A 237 -0.30 3.02 4.43
C ILE A 237 -0.82 4.38 4.90
N ILE A 238 -1.81 4.40 5.81
CA ILE A 238 -2.34 5.61 6.46
C ILE A 238 -1.78 5.73 7.89
N THR A 239 -1.86 4.65 8.69
CA THR A 239 -1.51 4.73 10.12
C THR A 239 -0.02 4.92 10.35
N ALA A 240 0.86 4.31 9.55
CA ALA A 240 2.31 4.46 9.72
C ALA A 240 2.82 5.89 9.43
N PRO A 241 2.49 6.55 8.29
CA PRO A 241 2.90 7.95 8.08
C PRO A 241 2.25 8.89 9.10
N LEU A 242 0.99 8.70 9.46
CA LEU A 242 0.32 9.50 10.49
C LEU A 242 1.02 9.36 11.85
N ASN A 243 1.39 8.14 12.22
CA ASN A 243 2.14 7.84 13.44
C ASN A 243 3.52 8.51 13.46
N ILE A 244 4.24 8.46 12.34
CA ILE A 244 5.55 9.11 12.20
C ILE A 244 5.42 10.63 12.34
N TYR A 245 4.43 11.23 11.68
CA TYR A 245 4.19 12.67 11.76
C TYR A 245 3.85 13.10 13.19
N THR A 246 3.02 12.33 13.88
CA THR A 246 2.54 12.61 15.24
C THR A 246 3.46 12.05 16.35
N ALA A 247 4.69 11.67 16.02
CA ALA A 247 5.65 11.11 16.97
C ALA A 247 5.95 12.05 18.16
N ASN A 248 6.33 11.50 19.31
CA ASN A 248 6.82 12.30 20.43
C ASN A 248 8.20 12.89 20.08
N LEU A 249 8.31 14.22 20.14
CA LEU A 249 9.54 14.96 19.84
C LEU A 249 10.36 15.30 21.10
N ALA A 250 9.87 14.94 22.28
CA ALA A 250 10.63 15.10 23.51
C ALA A 250 11.87 14.18 23.51
N PRO A 251 12.95 14.54 24.23
CA PRO A 251 14.13 13.69 24.37
C PRO A 251 13.78 12.29 24.88
N LEU A 252 14.60 11.30 24.53
CA LEU A 252 14.45 9.94 25.06
C LEU A 252 14.45 9.97 26.59
N GLY A 253 13.50 9.27 27.20
CA GLY A 253 13.33 9.25 28.66
C GLY A 253 12.52 10.41 29.23
N ALA A 254 12.27 11.49 28.49
CA ALA A 254 11.51 12.65 28.98
C ALA A 254 10.03 12.34 29.33
N SER A 255 9.51 11.19 28.88
CA SER A 255 8.16 10.72 29.22
C SER A 255 8.12 9.80 30.44
N LEU A 256 9.28 9.42 31.00
CA LEU A 256 9.36 8.68 32.25
C LEU A 256 9.08 9.65 33.39
N LYS A 257 8.01 9.41 34.13
CA LYS A 257 7.68 10.13 35.35
C LYS A 257 8.13 9.31 36.55
N ASN A 258 8.65 9.96 37.58
CA ASN A 258 8.87 9.28 38.86
C ASN A 258 7.52 8.85 39.42
N ILE A 259 7.46 7.61 39.90
CA ILE A 259 6.29 7.03 40.55
C ILE A 259 6.64 6.94 42.03
N ASP A 260 5.84 7.60 42.87
CA ASP A 260 5.90 7.44 44.32
C ASP A 260 5.04 6.23 44.71
N PHE A 261 5.68 5.11 45.02
CA PHE A 261 4.97 3.86 45.34
C PHE A 261 4.16 3.93 46.64
N GLU A 262 4.45 4.88 47.53
CA GLU A 262 3.75 5.01 48.83
C GLU A 262 2.47 5.85 48.70
N GLN A 263 2.44 6.79 47.77
CA GLN A 263 1.30 7.71 47.56
C GLN A 263 0.45 7.37 46.33
N THR A 264 0.94 6.53 45.43
CA THR A 264 0.24 6.22 44.18
C THR A 264 -0.82 5.13 44.39
N GLU A 265 -2.10 5.52 44.36
CA GLU A 265 -3.23 4.58 44.52
C GLU A 265 -3.49 3.71 43.27
N SER A 266 -3.01 4.11 42.09
CA SER A 266 -3.17 3.33 40.85
C SER A 266 -1.95 3.42 39.95
N PHE A 267 -1.48 2.26 39.48
CA PHE A 267 -0.30 2.16 38.64
C PHE A 267 -0.69 1.97 37.17
N GLY A 268 -0.15 2.83 36.30
CA GLY A 268 -0.32 2.70 34.86
C GLY A 268 -1.76 2.96 34.39
N VAL A 269 -2.14 2.29 33.30
CA VAL A 269 -3.45 2.46 32.65
C VAL A 269 -4.25 1.17 32.81
N ASN A 270 -5.38 1.26 33.52
CA ASN A 270 -6.22 0.10 33.87
C ASN A 270 -7.35 -0.18 32.86
N SER A 271 -7.57 0.70 31.89
CA SER A 271 -8.57 0.51 30.83
C SER A 271 -8.22 1.33 29.59
N LEU A 272 -8.82 1.01 28.44
CA LEU A 272 -8.59 1.75 27.20
C LEU A 272 -8.86 3.27 27.32
N LYS A 273 -9.74 3.68 28.24
CA LYS A 273 -10.09 5.09 28.48
C LYS A 273 -8.93 5.91 29.06
N GLY A 274 -7.94 5.26 29.66
CA GLY A 274 -6.75 5.94 30.21
C GLY A 274 -5.68 6.24 29.16
N PHE A 275 -5.83 5.76 27.92
CA PHE A 275 -4.90 6.06 26.83
C PHE A 275 -5.25 7.37 26.13
N THR A 276 -4.23 8.06 25.61
CA THR A 276 -4.42 9.22 24.74
C THR A 276 -4.83 8.78 23.34
N TRP A 277 -5.41 9.69 22.54
CA TRP A 277 -5.69 9.39 21.12
C TRP A 277 -4.45 8.92 20.35
N LYS A 278 -3.26 9.41 20.77
CA LYS A 278 -1.98 9.10 20.14
C LYS A 278 -1.52 7.68 20.46
N ASP A 279 -1.79 7.21 21.68
CA ASP A 279 -1.49 5.82 22.10
C ASP A 279 -2.39 4.84 21.33
N LEU A 280 -3.68 5.18 21.18
CA LEU A 280 -4.62 4.38 20.37
C LEU A 280 -4.17 4.29 18.89
N LEU A 281 -3.67 5.40 18.33
CA LEU A 281 -3.04 5.39 17.00
C LEU A 281 -1.74 4.56 16.97
N ASP A 282 -0.93 4.54 18.05
CA ASP A 282 0.27 3.69 18.13
C ASP A 282 -0.08 2.20 18.00
N PHE A 283 -1.19 1.78 18.62
CA PHE A 283 -1.67 0.40 18.54
C PHE A 283 -2.01 0.01 17.09
N ASP A 284 -2.76 0.86 16.38
CA ASP A 284 -3.12 0.66 14.97
C ASP A 284 -1.95 0.84 13.99
N ALA A 285 -0.89 1.53 14.40
CA ALA A 285 0.32 1.70 13.59
C ALA A 285 1.28 0.50 13.70
N CYS A 286 1.02 -0.45 14.60
CA CYS A 286 1.81 -1.66 14.72
C CYS A 286 1.69 -2.53 13.45
N THR A 287 2.81 -2.67 12.74
CA THR A 287 2.91 -3.47 11.49
C THR A 287 3.38 -4.91 11.73
N GLU A 288 3.34 -5.39 12.97
CA GLU A 288 3.71 -6.77 13.33
C GLU A 288 5.15 -7.16 12.89
N CYS A 289 6.06 -6.18 12.79
CA CYS A 289 7.40 -6.39 12.24
C CYS A 289 8.34 -7.22 13.15
N GLY A 290 7.97 -7.38 14.43
CA GLY A 290 8.70 -8.18 15.42
C GLY A 290 10.05 -7.62 15.85
N ARG A 291 10.40 -6.37 15.50
CA ARG A 291 11.68 -5.76 15.90
C ARG A 291 11.76 -5.55 17.41
N CYS A 292 10.68 -5.11 18.06
CA CYS A 292 10.63 -4.91 19.51
C CYS A 292 10.78 -6.24 20.26
N THR A 293 10.10 -7.30 19.82
CA THR A 293 10.25 -8.65 20.41
C THR A 293 11.66 -9.21 20.21
N ALA A 294 12.25 -9.02 19.02
CA ALA A 294 13.58 -9.55 18.71
C ALA A 294 14.73 -8.95 19.53
N VAL A 295 14.53 -7.78 20.14
CA VAL A 295 15.53 -7.11 20.99
C VAL A 295 15.17 -7.11 22.47
N CYS A 296 14.05 -7.72 22.85
CA CYS A 296 13.58 -7.75 24.23
C CYS A 296 14.41 -8.74 25.05
N PRO A 297 15.13 -8.32 26.11
CA PRO A 297 15.96 -9.21 26.91
C PRO A 297 15.17 -10.38 27.51
N ALA A 298 13.97 -10.11 28.02
CA ALA A 298 13.09 -11.13 28.60
C ALA A 298 12.69 -12.19 27.57
N HIS A 299 12.26 -11.77 26.37
CA HIS A 299 11.93 -12.70 25.29
C HIS A 299 13.15 -13.53 24.85
N THR A 300 14.33 -12.90 24.77
CA THR A 300 15.55 -13.60 24.31
C THR A 300 16.03 -14.69 25.26
N VAL A 301 15.68 -14.62 26.55
CA VAL A 301 15.97 -15.68 27.53
C VAL A 301 14.80 -16.66 27.71
N GLY A 302 13.84 -16.67 26.77
CA GLY A 302 12.73 -17.62 26.74
C GLY A 302 11.58 -17.30 27.69
N LYS A 303 11.48 -16.08 28.22
CA LYS A 303 10.29 -15.65 28.97
C LYS A 303 9.16 -15.27 28.02
N GLU A 304 7.93 -15.34 28.51
CA GLU A 304 6.71 -15.10 27.73
C GLU A 304 6.53 -13.64 27.27
N LEU A 305 7.28 -12.69 27.85
CA LEU A 305 7.11 -11.27 27.56
C LEU A 305 7.48 -10.92 26.11
N SER A 306 6.51 -10.49 25.32
CA SER A 306 6.70 -9.98 23.96
C SER A 306 6.08 -8.57 23.83
N PRO A 307 6.90 -7.50 23.73
CA PRO A 307 6.38 -6.14 23.58
C PRO A 307 5.48 -5.96 22.36
N ARG A 308 5.72 -6.71 21.28
CA ARG A 308 4.82 -6.71 20.10
C ARG A 308 3.44 -7.19 20.50
N ASP A 309 3.36 -8.32 21.19
CA ASP A 309 2.08 -9.00 21.44
C ASP A 309 1.24 -8.23 22.46
N ILE A 310 1.87 -7.52 23.40
CA ILE A 310 1.16 -6.54 24.25
C ILE A 310 0.47 -5.46 23.41
N VAL A 311 1.20 -4.86 22.46
CA VAL A 311 0.62 -3.82 21.58
C VAL A 311 -0.50 -4.38 20.70
N LEU A 312 -0.36 -5.61 20.21
CA LEU A 312 -1.40 -6.27 19.41
C LEU A 312 -2.64 -6.59 20.25
N GLN A 313 -2.50 -7.07 21.48
CA GLN A 313 -3.62 -7.32 22.38
C GLN A 313 -4.36 -6.03 22.72
N LEU A 314 -3.65 -4.93 22.98
CA LEU A 314 -4.26 -3.61 23.21
C LEU A 314 -4.98 -3.07 21.95
N ARG A 315 -4.40 -3.30 20.77
CA ARG A 315 -5.04 -2.99 19.49
C ARG A 315 -6.33 -3.80 19.34
N ASP A 316 -6.28 -5.10 19.58
CA ASP A 316 -7.41 -5.99 19.36
C ASP A 316 -8.55 -5.66 20.35
N LEU A 317 -8.24 -5.41 21.63
CA LEU A 317 -9.19 -4.89 22.63
C LEU A 317 -9.83 -3.56 22.22
N MET A 318 -9.13 -2.70 21.48
CA MET A 318 -9.69 -1.44 20.97
C MET A 318 -10.67 -1.65 19.80
N HIS A 319 -10.56 -2.77 19.09
CA HIS A 319 -11.43 -3.09 17.95
C HIS A 319 -12.64 -3.93 18.31
N GLU A 320 -12.64 -4.58 19.48
CA GLU A 320 -13.82 -5.18 20.14
C GLU A 320 -14.91 -4.14 20.46
#